data_AF-A0A7Y4XCP2-F1
#
_entry.id   AF-A0A7Y4XCP2-F1
#
_cell.length_a   1.000
_cell.length_b   1.000
_cell.length_c   1.000
_cell.angle_alpha   90.00
_cell.angle_beta   90.00
_cell.angle_gamma   90.00
#
_symmetry.space_group_name_H-M   'P 1'
#
loop_
_entity.id
_entity.type
_entity.pdbx_description
1 polymer ?
#
loop_
_entity_poly.entity_id
_entity_poly.type
_entity_poly.pdbx_seq_one_letter_code
_entity_poly.pdbx_strand_id
1 'polypeptide(L)'
;MAKRIIKKQSSESEADALVANGGSSQNLAPLQIIRTETVISRLPIHNLVKGGTVNIQITQRNENGKVSLHWEVSPSNKYGHPGQLAYKLDTVIINRIIDEIGRPVPRMLKIGTLNRLCGELGSQKNELKRALQQNASTTISAKLAYKGKDGSEKKLEAIFSRYGVVFTGETLPNGEKADEIYVIFNEPYLEVLNSAPVRPLSYDYLRQLSPTCQRFYEIVSYRIYAALKYNHPRAKLLYSEYCTYSAQQRHDNFERVRVQMYRVHKPHLESEYIEKVEYQAMTDEEGKPDWVIFYVPGPKARAEFDTFNTKQGKAAQSGEIHERTQPEGHSLFKMEELTEAPTEMTAEALVKHFHLLARRVNGYRPVSRELEQAENILATYGAPQAQFLVEFAVAQAAKTNFKVRQFGAVMQYLDEGSAFYRKRSVPVEAVPVKAEKQLNFWEEAESETQQAENRLAVLPAAELAERKEAARQSILAKLPAAREWSEEVMEQTVRASLLRELSS
;
A
#
# COMPACT_ATOMS: atom_id res chain seq x y z
N MET A 1 -5.26 -73.46 15.25
CA MET A 1 -3.88 -72.98 14.98
C MET A 1 -3.61 -73.12 13.48
N ALA A 2 -3.53 -72.00 12.74
CA ALA A 2 -2.86 -71.93 11.43
C ALA A 2 -2.89 -70.47 10.93
N LYS A 3 -1.73 -69.80 10.91
CA LYS A 3 -1.53 -68.54 10.17
C LYS A 3 -1.22 -68.90 8.72
N ARG A 4 -1.99 -68.36 7.78
CA ARG A 4 -1.80 -68.53 6.32
C ARG A 4 -1.05 -67.34 5.75
N ILE A 5 0.06 -67.66 5.10
CA ILE A 5 0.92 -66.81 4.27
C ILE A 5 0.16 -66.48 2.98
N ILE A 6 0.12 -65.21 2.57
CA ILE A 6 -0.35 -64.80 1.24
C ILE A 6 0.84 -64.38 0.39
N LYS A 7 0.78 -64.89 -0.84
CA LYS A 7 1.80 -64.98 -1.88
C LYS A 7 1.78 -63.70 -2.74
N LYS A 8 2.98 -63.32 -3.17
CA LYS A 8 3.32 -62.28 -4.14
C LYS A 8 2.90 -62.72 -5.56
N GLN A 9 2.29 -61.83 -6.34
CA GLN A 9 2.29 -61.91 -7.80
C GLN A 9 2.26 -60.51 -8.42
N SER A 10 3.18 -60.32 -9.34
CA SER A 10 3.42 -59.18 -10.22
C SER A 10 2.64 -59.32 -11.53
N SER A 11 2.19 -58.21 -12.10
CA SER A 11 1.95 -58.09 -13.54
C SER A 11 2.16 -56.64 -13.98
N GLU A 12 3.28 -56.42 -14.68
CA GLU A 12 3.44 -55.35 -15.65
C GLU A 12 2.52 -55.62 -16.84
N SER A 13 1.67 -54.66 -17.21
CA SER A 13 1.39 -54.29 -18.60
C SER A 13 0.52 -53.03 -18.60
N GLU A 14 0.78 -52.16 -19.58
CA GLU A 14 0.06 -50.91 -19.94
C GLU A 14 0.84 -49.62 -19.63
N ALA A 15 2.01 -49.53 -20.27
CA ALA A 15 2.49 -48.26 -20.80
C ALA A 15 1.88 -48.08 -22.20
N ASP A 16 0.80 -47.29 -22.28
CA ASP A 16 0.53 -46.36 -23.38
C ASP A 16 -0.79 -45.61 -23.11
N ALA A 17 -0.80 -44.32 -23.44
CA ALA A 17 -1.89 -43.35 -23.32
C ALA A 17 -2.12 -42.74 -21.92
N LEU A 18 -1.52 -41.56 -21.70
CA LEU A 18 -2.18 -40.37 -21.12
C LEU A 18 -1.22 -39.17 -21.19
N VAL A 19 -1.11 -38.59 -22.38
CA VAL A 19 -0.70 -37.20 -22.57
C VAL A 19 -1.98 -36.37 -22.71
N ALA A 20 -1.98 -35.22 -22.05
CA ALA A 20 -2.94 -34.12 -22.10
C ALA A 20 -4.04 -34.08 -21.01
N ASN A 21 -4.13 -32.88 -20.43
CA ASN A 21 -5.18 -32.33 -19.55
C ASN A 21 -5.09 -32.66 -18.06
N GLY A 22 -4.27 -31.88 -17.37
CA GLY A 22 -4.25 -31.78 -15.90
C GLY A 22 -3.88 -30.38 -15.40
N GLY A 23 -4.31 -29.32 -16.09
CA GLY A 23 -4.29 -27.97 -15.54
C GLY A 23 -5.44 -27.82 -14.55
N SER A 24 -5.28 -28.37 -13.34
CA SER A 24 -6.22 -28.07 -12.26
C SER A 24 -6.05 -26.60 -11.89
N SER A 25 -6.89 -25.74 -12.49
CA SER A 25 -7.25 -24.46 -11.89
C SER A 25 -7.83 -24.77 -10.52
N GLN A 26 -6.97 -24.84 -9.50
CA GLN A 26 -7.44 -24.82 -8.13
C GLN A 26 -8.27 -23.56 -8.00
N ASN A 27 -9.54 -23.78 -7.71
CA ASN A 27 -10.52 -22.75 -7.44
C ASN A 27 -10.08 -22.09 -6.12
N LEU A 28 -9.06 -21.22 -6.20
CA LEU A 28 -8.54 -20.46 -5.09
C LEU A 28 -9.69 -19.57 -4.63
N ALA A 29 -10.09 -19.72 -3.37
CA ALA A 29 -11.04 -18.81 -2.76
C ALA A 29 -10.61 -17.36 -3.07
N PRO A 30 -11.56 -16.47 -3.41
CA PRO A 30 -11.22 -15.10 -3.79
C PRO A 30 -10.41 -14.45 -2.65
N LEU A 31 -9.21 -13.97 -3.00
CA LEU A 31 -8.28 -13.33 -2.07
C LEU A 31 -9.00 -12.22 -1.31
N GLN A 32 -9.04 -12.29 0.03
CA GLN A 32 -9.54 -11.17 0.82
C GLN A 32 -8.51 -10.04 0.81
N ILE A 33 -8.91 -8.88 0.30
CA ILE A 33 -8.05 -7.70 0.19
C ILE A 33 -8.37 -6.76 1.35
N ILE A 34 -7.33 -6.23 1.98
CA ILE A 34 -7.41 -5.10 2.92
C ILE A 34 -6.66 -3.89 2.37
N ARG A 35 -7.27 -2.71 2.33
CA ARG A 35 -6.61 -1.47 1.87
C ARG A 35 -6.25 -0.53 3.01
N THR A 36 -4.95 -0.36 3.22
CA THR A 36 -4.40 0.51 4.25
C THR A 36 -3.89 1.81 3.65
N GLU A 37 -4.07 2.94 4.34
CA GLU A 37 -3.49 4.22 3.91
C GLU A 37 -1.96 4.15 3.93
N THR A 38 -1.27 4.87 3.05
CA THR A 38 0.17 4.66 2.82
C THR A 38 1.11 5.64 3.53
N VAL A 39 0.57 6.51 4.39
CA VAL A 39 1.30 7.67 4.93
C VAL A 39 1.73 7.42 6.37
N ILE A 40 0.78 7.14 7.26
CA ILE A 40 1.04 6.90 8.69
C ILE A 40 1.30 5.41 8.95
N SER A 41 0.66 4.51 8.22
CA SER A 41 0.76 3.06 8.43
C SER A 41 2.19 2.55 8.26
N ARG A 42 3.02 3.19 7.43
CA ARG A 42 4.43 2.85 7.25
C ARG A 42 5.31 3.29 8.42
N LEU A 43 4.81 4.14 9.33
CA LEU A 43 5.53 4.63 10.49
C LEU A 43 5.18 3.77 11.71
N PRO A 44 6.17 3.40 12.55
CA PRO A 44 5.91 2.53 13.69
C PRO A 44 5.20 3.29 14.81
N ILE A 45 4.30 2.60 15.50
CA ILE A 45 3.61 3.09 16.70
C ILE A 45 3.76 2.08 17.85
N HIS A 46 3.79 0.80 17.49
CA HIS A 46 3.70 -0.30 18.41
C HIS A 46 5.06 -0.85 18.77
N ASN A 47 5.19 -1.29 20.02
CA ASN A 47 6.32 -2.09 20.45
C ASN A 47 6.05 -3.57 20.13
N LEU A 48 6.74 -4.08 19.12
CA LEU A 48 6.61 -5.47 18.67
C LEU A 48 7.63 -6.41 19.34
N VAL A 49 8.59 -5.87 20.10
CA VAL A 49 9.61 -6.65 20.80
C VAL A 49 9.07 -7.11 22.16
N LYS A 50 9.19 -8.41 22.45
CA LYS A 50 8.76 -8.95 23.75
C LYS A 50 9.77 -8.56 24.84
N GLY A 51 9.27 -8.06 25.97
CA GLY A 51 10.06 -7.84 27.18
C GLY A 51 11.01 -6.63 27.17
N GLY A 52 11.03 -5.84 26.10
CA GLY A 52 11.79 -4.59 26.02
C GLY A 52 10.88 -3.39 25.81
N THR A 53 11.42 -2.18 25.96
CA THR A 53 10.80 -0.93 25.50
C THR A 53 11.53 -0.43 24.26
N VAL A 54 10.81 0.16 23.32
CA VAL A 54 11.40 0.77 22.13
C VAL A 54 11.10 2.26 22.17
N ASN A 55 12.16 3.07 22.08
CA ASN A 55 12.03 4.49 21.80
C ASN A 55 11.78 4.65 20.30
N ILE A 56 10.61 5.16 19.93
CA ILE A 56 10.24 5.41 18.55
C ILE A 56 10.37 6.91 18.31
N GLN A 57 11.49 7.27 17.69
CA GLN A 57 11.77 8.64 17.26
C GLN A 57 12.52 8.59 15.93
N ILE A 58 11.94 9.21 14.90
CA ILE A 58 12.49 9.28 13.55
C ILE A 58 12.60 10.75 13.20
N THR A 59 13.81 11.18 12.85
CA THR A 59 14.04 12.52 12.29
C THR A 59 14.86 12.37 11.02
N GLN A 60 14.31 12.80 9.89
CA GLN A 60 15.02 12.89 8.62
C GLN A 60 15.09 14.35 8.20
N ARG A 61 16.22 14.74 7.62
CA ARG A 61 16.46 16.06 7.06
C ARG A 61 16.67 15.93 5.56
N ASN A 62 16.28 16.95 4.81
CA ASN A 62 16.62 17.03 3.39
C ASN A 62 18.06 17.56 3.20
N GLU A 63 18.53 17.60 1.96
CA GLU A 63 19.85 18.12 1.56
C GLU A 63 20.14 19.52 2.12
N ASN A 64 19.11 20.34 2.30
CA ASN A 64 19.23 21.69 2.86
C ASN A 64 19.23 21.72 4.39
N GLY A 65 19.32 20.56 5.06
CA GLY A 65 19.31 20.42 6.52
C GLY A 65 17.95 20.63 7.19
N LYS A 66 16.88 20.86 6.43
CA LYS A 66 15.52 21.09 6.94
C LYS A 66 14.84 19.76 7.23
N VAL A 67 14.16 19.66 8.37
CA VAL A 67 13.39 18.47 8.77
C VAL A 67 12.31 18.17 7.72
N SER A 68 12.42 17.01 7.07
CA SER A 68 11.49 16.48 6.07
C SER A 68 10.51 15.47 6.66
N LEU A 69 10.95 14.74 7.70
CA LEU A 69 10.14 13.83 8.50
C LEU A 69 10.54 13.99 9.97
N HIS A 70 9.56 14.24 10.83
CA HIS A 70 9.66 14.01 12.27
C HIS A 70 8.49 13.10 12.67
N TRP A 71 8.81 12.04 13.40
CA TRP A 71 7.83 11.11 13.94
C TRP A 71 8.31 10.63 15.30
N GLU A 72 7.56 10.95 16.34
CA GLU A 72 7.87 10.56 17.71
C GLU A 72 6.61 10.00 18.38
N VAL A 73 6.77 8.89 19.09
CA VAL A 73 5.66 8.19 19.75
C VAL A 73 5.92 8.13 21.24
N SER A 74 5.05 8.78 22.01
CA SER A 74 5.10 8.81 23.46
C SER A 74 3.96 7.98 24.05
N PRO A 75 4.26 6.89 24.77
CA PRO A 75 3.24 6.08 25.43
C PRO A 75 2.66 6.80 26.65
N SER A 76 1.47 6.40 27.08
CA SER A 76 0.92 6.85 28.36
C SER A 76 1.65 6.20 29.53
N ASN A 77 2.04 6.99 30.54
CA ASN A 77 2.58 6.45 31.80
C ASN A 77 1.63 5.45 32.48
N LYS A 78 0.32 5.63 32.34
CA LYS A 78 -0.69 4.77 32.99
C LYS A 78 -0.87 3.42 32.27
N TYR A 79 -0.87 3.43 30.95
CA TYR A 79 -1.20 2.24 30.14
C TYR A 79 0.01 1.57 29.49
N GLY A 80 1.15 2.26 29.44
CA GLY A 80 2.40 1.81 28.83
C GLY A 80 2.38 1.81 27.30
N HIS A 81 3.41 1.23 26.70
CA HIS A 81 3.53 1.15 25.25
C HIS A 81 2.44 0.25 24.63
N PRO A 82 1.87 0.64 23.47
CA PRO A 82 0.99 -0.23 22.72
C PRO A 82 1.78 -1.43 22.17
N GLY A 83 1.44 -2.63 22.64
CA GLY A 83 2.17 -3.86 22.33
C GLY A 83 1.61 -4.63 21.13
N GLN A 84 2.01 -5.90 21.01
CA GLN A 84 1.60 -6.80 19.92
C GLN A 84 0.07 -6.97 19.76
N LEU A 85 -0.69 -7.03 20.87
CA LEU A 85 -2.15 -7.13 20.80
C LEU A 85 -2.79 -5.83 20.28
N ALA A 86 -2.27 -4.68 20.71
CA ALA A 86 -2.72 -3.37 20.25
C ALA A 86 -2.40 -3.16 18.75
N TYR A 87 -1.25 -3.67 18.30
CA TYR A 87 -0.89 -3.72 16.89
C TYR A 87 -1.85 -4.57 16.06
N LYS A 88 -2.17 -5.78 16.52
CA LYS A 88 -3.13 -6.66 15.83
C LYS A 88 -4.53 -6.07 15.79
N LEU A 89 -4.98 -5.42 16.86
CA LEU A 89 -6.26 -4.72 16.90
C LEU A 89 -6.36 -3.68 15.77
N ASP A 90 -5.33 -2.85 15.57
CA ASP A 90 -5.36 -1.89 14.47
C ASP A 90 -5.28 -2.57 13.12
N THR A 91 -4.31 -3.47 12.97
CA THR A 91 -3.90 -4.02 11.68
C THR A 91 -4.93 -4.98 11.10
N VAL A 92 -5.57 -5.79 11.96
CA VAL A 92 -6.45 -6.90 11.54
C VAL A 92 -7.92 -6.59 11.75
N ILE A 93 -8.26 -5.70 12.70
CA ILE A 93 -9.67 -5.34 12.98
C ILE A 93 -9.98 -3.95 12.44
N ILE A 94 -9.35 -2.90 12.98
CA ILE A 94 -9.74 -1.53 12.65
C ILE A 94 -9.49 -1.23 11.18
N ASN A 95 -8.32 -1.59 10.64
CA ASN A 95 -8.02 -1.40 9.22
C ASN A 95 -8.94 -2.22 8.31
N ARG A 96 -9.40 -3.41 8.75
CA ARG A 96 -10.37 -4.20 7.98
C ARG A 96 -11.70 -3.46 7.91
N ILE A 97 -12.21 -3.00 9.06
CA ILE A 97 -13.49 -2.29 9.12
C ILE A 97 -13.40 -0.96 8.33
N ILE A 98 -12.28 -0.24 8.41
CA ILE A 98 -12.04 0.96 7.60
C ILE A 98 -12.11 0.67 6.10
N ASP A 99 -11.59 -0.47 5.65
CA ASP A 99 -11.68 -0.86 4.24
C ASP A 99 -13.12 -1.28 3.86
N GLU A 100 -13.80 -2.04 4.72
CA GLU A 100 -15.17 -2.52 4.50
C GLU A 100 -16.19 -1.38 4.38
N ILE A 101 -16.08 -0.33 5.20
CA ILE A 101 -16.98 0.84 5.14
C ILE A 101 -16.63 1.79 3.97
N GLY A 102 -15.43 1.67 3.41
CA GLY A 102 -14.94 2.55 2.37
C GLY A 102 -14.56 3.96 2.85
N ARG A 103 -14.41 4.87 1.89
CA ARG A 103 -14.02 6.27 2.13
C ARG A 103 -15.08 7.20 1.55
N PRO A 104 -15.43 8.32 2.23
CA PRO A 104 -14.78 8.85 3.43
C PRO A 104 -15.08 8.03 4.70
N VAL A 105 -14.03 7.77 5.48
CA VAL A 105 -14.10 7.16 6.81
C VAL A 105 -14.89 8.10 7.73
N PRO A 106 -15.93 7.61 8.44
CA PRO A 106 -16.64 8.40 9.41
C PRO A 106 -15.77 8.67 10.63
N ARG A 107 -15.97 9.83 11.28
CA ARG A 107 -15.23 10.19 12.50
C ARG A 107 -15.40 9.16 13.63
N MET A 108 -16.59 8.57 13.73
CA MET A 108 -16.94 7.59 14.74
C MET A 108 -17.17 6.24 14.08
N LEU A 109 -16.46 5.21 14.54
CA LEU A 109 -16.47 3.87 13.96
C LEU A 109 -16.81 2.83 15.03
N LYS A 110 -17.91 2.11 14.83
CA LYS A 110 -18.28 0.95 15.64
C LYS A 110 -17.36 -0.23 15.28
N ILE A 111 -16.70 -0.82 16.26
CA ILE A 111 -15.72 -1.90 16.04
C ILE A 111 -16.17 -3.28 16.55
N GLY A 112 -17.31 -3.38 17.23
CA GLY A 112 -17.87 -4.64 17.72
C GLY A 112 -17.91 -4.77 19.24
N THR A 113 -18.53 -5.86 19.71
CA THR A 113 -18.46 -6.25 21.13
C THR A 113 -17.07 -6.74 21.55
N LEU A 114 -16.77 -6.60 22.84
CA LEU A 114 -15.53 -7.13 23.42
C LEU A 114 -15.41 -8.65 23.25
N ASN A 115 -16.51 -9.40 23.32
CA ASN A 115 -16.52 -10.86 23.14
C ASN A 115 -16.08 -11.25 21.73
N ARG A 116 -16.68 -10.62 20.71
CA ARG A 116 -16.35 -10.87 19.30
C ARG A 116 -14.88 -10.57 19.03
N LEU A 117 -14.42 -9.40 19.46
CA LEU A 117 -13.04 -8.95 19.25
C LEU A 117 -12.02 -9.86 19.94
N CYS A 118 -12.31 -10.31 21.16
CA CYS A 118 -11.50 -11.31 21.86
C CYS A 118 -11.41 -12.63 21.09
N GLY A 119 -12.54 -13.10 20.54
CA GLY A 119 -12.57 -14.31 19.71
C GLY A 119 -11.75 -14.17 18.43
N GLU A 120 -11.83 -13.04 17.75
CA GLU A 120 -11.08 -12.80 16.52
C GLU A 120 -9.56 -12.65 16.75
N LEU A 121 -9.15 -12.08 17.89
CA LEU A 121 -7.76 -11.81 18.24
C LEU A 121 -7.09 -12.89 19.10
N GLY A 122 -7.88 -13.85 19.63
CA GLY A 122 -7.40 -14.86 20.56
C GLY A 122 -6.90 -14.27 21.87
N SER A 123 -7.61 -13.28 22.42
CA SER A 123 -7.19 -12.53 23.62
C SER A 123 -8.24 -12.53 24.71
N GLN A 124 -7.84 -12.25 25.96
CA GLN A 124 -8.78 -12.05 27.06
C GLN A 124 -9.38 -10.63 27.04
N LYS A 125 -10.54 -10.47 27.69
CA LYS A 125 -11.26 -9.19 27.78
C LYS A 125 -10.42 -8.06 28.37
N ASN A 126 -9.71 -8.34 29.46
CA ASN A 126 -8.89 -7.33 30.15
C ASN A 126 -7.66 -6.94 29.33
N GLU A 127 -7.05 -7.91 28.63
CA GLU A 127 -5.94 -7.65 27.72
C GLU A 127 -6.38 -6.77 26.54
N LEU A 128 -7.55 -7.06 25.95
CA LEU A 128 -8.10 -6.28 24.85
C LEU A 128 -8.50 -4.86 25.30
N LYS A 129 -9.15 -4.71 26.46
CA LYS A 129 -9.43 -3.38 27.04
C LYS A 129 -8.14 -2.59 27.24
N ARG A 130 -7.09 -3.23 27.75
CA ARG A 130 -5.77 -2.60 27.91
C ARG A 130 -5.18 -2.20 26.56
N ALA A 131 -5.25 -3.06 25.54
CA ALA A 131 -4.75 -2.76 24.20
C ALA A 131 -5.47 -1.55 23.56
N LEU A 132 -6.81 -1.47 23.69
CA LEU A 132 -7.60 -0.31 23.28
C LEU A 132 -7.14 0.98 23.99
N GLN A 133 -6.95 0.91 25.31
CA GLN A 133 -6.48 2.05 26.11
C GLN A 133 -5.05 2.47 25.73
N GLN A 134 -4.15 1.52 25.49
CA GLN A 134 -2.80 1.79 25.04
C GLN A 134 -2.80 2.55 23.71
N ASN A 135 -3.56 2.08 22.71
CA ASN A 135 -3.66 2.78 21.42
C ASN A 135 -4.29 4.17 21.58
N ALA A 136 -5.39 4.28 22.32
CA ALA A 136 -6.11 5.54 22.47
C ALA A 136 -5.32 6.62 23.23
N SER A 137 -4.42 6.20 24.12
CA SER A 137 -3.60 7.08 24.96
C SER A 137 -2.16 7.25 24.48
N THR A 138 -1.81 6.72 23.31
CA THR A 138 -0.49 6.92 22.70
C THR A 138 -0.47 8.23 21.93
N THR A 139 0.43 9.12 22.33
CA THR A 139 0.64 10.42 21.69
C THR A 139 1.65 10.29 20.56
N ILE A 140 1.38 10.94 19.44
CA ILE A 140 2.22 11.02 18.25
C ILE A 140 2.54 12.49 18.02
N SER A 141 3.82 12.83 17.95
CA SER A 141 4.29 14.10 17.39
C SER A 141 4.76 13.85 15.97
N ALA A 142 4.10 14.47 14.99
CA ALA A 142 4.38 14.25 13.57
C ALA A 142 4.64 15.57 12.84
N LYS A 143 5.65 15.57 11.97
CA LYS A 143 5.86 16.57 10.91
C LYS A 143 6.24 15.85 9.63
N LEU A 144 5.38 15.85 8.62
CA LEU A 144 5.64 15.21 7.34
C LEU A 144 4.82 15.83 6.21
N ALA A 145 5.29 15.65 4.97
CA ALA A 145 4.54 15.96 3.78
C ALA A 145 4.20 14.66 3.02
N TYR A 146 3.04 14.63 2.39
CA TYR A 146 2.60 13.51 1.56
C TYR A 146 1.75 14.01 0.39
N LYS A 147 1.63 13.20 -0.67
CA LYS A 147 0.68 13.47 -1.74
C LYS A 147 -0.64 12.79 -1.43
N GLY A 148 -1.73 13.53 -1.55
CA GLY A 148 -3.08 12.98 -1.49
C GLY A 148 -3.39 12.12 -2.71
N LYS A 149 -4.47 11.34 -2.63
CA LYS A 149 -5.04 10.56 -3.73
C LYS A 149 -5.48 11.42 -4.93
N ASP A 150 -5.74 12.71 -4.69
CA ASP A 150 -6.04 13.73 -5.69
C ASP A 150 -4.77 14.37 -6.30
N GLY A 151 -3.59 13.92 -5.90
CA GLY A 151 -2.30 14.47 -6.32
C GLY A 151 -1.86 15.73 -5.56
N SER A 152 -2.70 16.29 -4.69
CA SER A 152 -2.37 17.49 -3.92
C SER A 152 -1.24 17.23 -2.92
N GLU A 153 -0.34 18.20 -2.75
CA GLU A 153 0.64 18.14 -1.65
C GLU A 153 -0.05 18.52 -0.33
N LYS A 154 0.04 17.62 0.65
CA LYS A 154 -0.48 17.79 2.00
C LYS A 154 0.67 17.82 3.00
N LYS A 155 0.48 18.58 4.07
CA LYS A 155 1.41 18.68 5.19
C LYS A 155 0.66 18.33 6.46
N LEU A 156 1.28 17.50 7.28
CA LEU A 156 0.83 17.16 8.63
C LEU A 156 1.89 17.63 9.60
N GLU A 157 1.55 18.58 10.46
CA GLU A 157 2.37 19.02 11.59
C GLU A 157 1.48 19.14 12.82
N ALA A 158 1.49 18.12 13.68
CA ALA A 158 0.55 18.01 14.79
C ALA A 158 1.05 17.07 15.89
N ILE A 159 0.52 17.28 17.11
CA ILE A 159 0.61 16.33 18.22
C ILE A 159 -0.79 15.77 18.47
N PHE A 160 -0.97 14.45 18.38
CA PHE A 160 -2.29 13.80 18.42
C PHE A 160 -2.17 12.32 18.84
N SER A 161 -3.26 11.72 19.33
CA SER A 161 -3.43 10.25 19.27
C SER A 161 -4.27 9.90 18.04
N ARG A 162 -4.20 8.66 17.52
CA ARG A 162 -4.96 8.29 16.31
C ARG A 162 -6.47 8.35 16.53
N TYR A 163 -6.93 7.88 17.68
CA TYR A 163 -8.35 7.84 18.02
C TYR A 163 -8.55 7.80 19.54
N GLY A 164 -9.73 8.23 20.00
CA GLY A 164 -10.27 7.86 21.30
C GLY A 164 -11.04 6.55 21.26
N VAL A 165 -11.33 5.96 22.42
CA VAL A 165 -12.18 4.77 22.55
C VAL A 165 -13.36 5.06 23.48
N VAL A 166 -14.56 4.64 23.07
CA VAL A 166 -15.77 4.66 23.90
C VAL A 166 -16.24 3.22 24.09
N PHE A 167 -16.36 2.78 25.33
CA PHE A 167 -16.79 1.43 25.67
C PHE A 167 -18.32 1.34 25.72
N THR A 168 -18.84 0.12 25.56
CA THR A 168 -20.27 -0.18 25.71
C THR A 168 -20.85 0.40 27.00
N GLY A 169 -21.99 1.08 26.90
CA GLY A 169 -22.69 1.75 28.00
C GLY A 169 -22.28 3.20 28.26
N GLU A 170 -21.16 3.65 27.70
CA GLU A 170 -20.71 5.05 27.81
C GLU A 170 -21.48 5.96 26.84
N THR A 171 -21.44 7.28 27.11
CA THR A 171 -22.12 8.27 26.26
C THR A 171 -21.25 8.65 25.06
N LEU A 172 -21.81 8.54 23.86
CA LEU A 172 -21.21 8.95 22.60
C LEU A 172 -21.30 10.48 22.42
N PRO A 173 -20.49 11.09 21.52
CA PRO A 173 -20.53 12.53 21.27
C PRO A 173 -21.89 13.08 20.80
N ASN A 174 -22.74 12.23 20.21
CA ASN A 174 -24.09 12.58 19.79
C ASN A 174 -25.13 12.48 20.94
N GLY A 175 -24.71 12.12 22.16
CA GLY A 175 -25.57 11.96 23.33
C GLY A 175 -26.17 10.56 23.52
N GLU A 176 -26.04 9.68 22.53
CA GLU A 176 -26.54 8.30 22.62
C GLU A 176 -25.66 7.43 23.52
N LYS A 177 -26.20 6.30 23.97
CA LYS A 177 -25.43 5.27 24.68
C LYS A 177 -24.77 4.33 23.69
N ALA A 178 -23.48 4.08 23.88
CA ALA A 178 -22.71 3.14 23.08
C ALA A 178 -23.25 1.71 23.29
N ASP A 179 -23.84 1.13 22.26
CA ASP A 179 -24.31 -0.26 22.23
C ASP A 179 -23.14 -1.27 22.13
N GLU A 180 -22.04 -0.86 21.49
CA GLU A 180 -20.80 -1.62 21.35
C GLU A 180 -19.57 -0.73 21.63
N ILE A 181 -18.38 -1.21 21.30
CA ILE A 181 -17.15 -0.40 21.38
C ILE A 181 -17.06 0.45 20.12
N TYR A 182 -16.74 1.73 20.32
CA TYR A 182 -16.50 2.69 19.24
C TYR A 182 -15.08 3.25 19.34
N VAL A 183 -14.48 3.51 18.19
CA VAL A 183 -13.30 4.38 18.08
C VAL A 183 -13.72 5.72 17.48
N ILE A 184 -13.17 6.81 17.99
CA ILE A 184 -13.42 8.16 17.50
C ILE A 184 -12.11 8.72 16.97
N PHE A 185 -11.97 8.80 15.66
CA PHE A 185 -10.74 9.29 15.02
C PHE A 185 -10.52 10.77 15.31
N ASN A 186 -9.28 11.10 15.68
CA ASN A 186 -8.86 12.49 15.83
C ASN A 186 -8.56 13.09 14.46
N GLU A 187 -8.80 14.41 14.32
CA GLU A 187 -8.79 15.09 13.02
C GLU A 187 -7.51 14.85 12.19
N PRO A 188 -6.28 14.96 12.75
CA PRO A 188 -5.07 14.79 11.95
C PRO A 188 -4.95 13.39 11.33
N TYR A 189 -5.43 12.36 12.05
CA TYR A 189 -5.43 10.99 11.52
C TYR A 189 -6.59 10.76 10.55
N LEU A 190 -7.78 11.31 10.83
CA LEU A 190 -8.95 11.20 9.96
C LEU A 190 -8.72 11.84 8.59
N GLU A 191 -8.05 13.00 8.56
CA GLU A 191 -7.66 13.66 7.31
C GLU A 191 -6.72 12.78 6.47
N VAL A 192 -5.76 12.13 7.11
CA VAL A 192 -4.86 11.18 6.43
C VAL A 192 -5.64 9.99 5.91
N LEU A 193 -6.49 9.35 6.72
CA LEU A 193 -7.33 8.22 6.30
C LEU A 193 -8.15 8.53 5.03
N ASN A 194 -8.66 9.76 4.93
CA ASN A 194 -9.55 10.18 3.85
C ASN A 194 -8.84 10.70 2.60
N SER A 195 -7.61 11.18 2.74
CA SER A 195 -6.88 11.82 1.64
C SER A 195 -5.64 11.07 1.17
N ALA A 196 -5.05 10.20 1.99
CA ALA A 196 -3.89 9.40 1.60
C ALA A 196 -4.25 8.40 0.50
N PRO A 197 -3.28 8.07 -0.38
CA PRO A 197 -3.35 6.86 -1.18
C PRO A 197 -3.50 5.64 -0.28
N VAL A 198 -4.04 4.58 -0.87
CA VAL A 198 -4.19 3.29 -0.21
C VAL A 198 -3.44 2.23 -0.99
N ARG A 199 -3.10 1.14 -0.32
CA ARG A 199 -2.53 -0.03 -0.97
C ARG A 199 -3.26 -1.30 -0.56
N PRO A 200 -3.45 -2.23 -1.50
CA PRO A 200 -3.97 -3.54 -1.17
C PRO A 200 -2.91 -4.43 -0.51
N LEU A 201 -3.35 -5.26 0.43
CA LEU A 201 -2.62 -6.38 1.01
C LEU A 201 -3.54 -7.60 1.07
N SER A 202 -2.96 -8.80 1.11
CA SER A 202 -3.72 -10.02 1.41
C SER A 202 -4.08 -10.04 2.91
N TYR A 203 -5.36 -9.93 3.22
CA TYR A 203 -5.86 -9.99 4.59
C TYR A 203 -5.63 -11.36 5.22
N ASP A 204 -5.89 -12.43 4.46
CA ASP A 204 -5.70 -13.81 4.92
C ASP A 204 -4.24 -14.08 5.26
N TYR A 205 -3.33 -13.61 4.41
CA TYR A 205 -1.91 -13.77 4.67
C TYR A 205 -1.45 -12.94 5.87
N LEU A 206 -1.91 -11.69 5.97
CA LEU A 206 -1.63 -10.83 7.12
C LEU A 206 -2.04 -11.50 8.43
N ARG A 207 -3.22 -12.15 8.49
CA ARG A 207 -3.70 -12.85 9.70
C ARG A 207 -2.84 -14.03 10.13
N GLN A 208 -2.17 -14.71 9.19
CA GLN A 208 -1.33 -15.87 9.47
C GLN A 208 0.03 -15.49 10.07
N LEU A 209 0.49 -14.27 9.84
CA LEU A 209 1.81 -13.81 10.24
C LEU A 209 1.88 -13.41 11.72
N SER A 210 3.04 -13.61 12.33
CA SER A 210 3.36 -13.01 13.64
C SER A 210 3.44 -11.48 13.51
N PRO A 211 3.25 -10.69 14.59
CA PRO A 211 3.30 -9.22 14.52
C PRO A 211 4.54 -8.64 13.83
N THR A 212 5.71 -9.18 14.10
CA THR A 212 6.97 -8.75 13.45
C THR A 212 6.99 -9.07 11.95
N CYS A 213 6.48 -10.23 11.54
CA CYS A 213 6.39 -10.62 10.13
C CYS A 213 5.26 -9.88 9.41
N GLN A 214 4.15 -9.58 10.07
CA GLN A 214 3.11 -8.67 9.57
C GLN A 214 3.73 -7.31 9.25
N ARG A 215 4.49 -6.75 10.20
CA ARG A 215 5.15 -5.47 10.01
C ARG A 215 6.14 -5.47 8.86
N PHE A 216 6.91 -6.55 8.71
CA PHE A 216 7.79 -6.71 7.56
C PHE A 216 7.02 -6.79 6.25
N TYR A 217 5.95 -7.60 6.17
CA TYR A 217 5.09 -7.67 4.98
C TYR A 217 4.53 -6.30 4.63
N GLU A 218 4.07 -5.54 5.61
CA GLU A 218 3.62 -4.16 5.42
C GLU A 218 4.72 -3.26 4.81
N ILE A 219 5.97 -3.37 5.25
CA ILE A 219 7.06 -2.52 4.75
C ILE A 219 7.50 -2.98 3.34
N VAL A 220 7.81 -4.27 3.19
CA VAL A 220 8.43 -4.82 1.99
C VAL A 220 7.48 -4.86 0.79
N SER A 221 6.16 -4.98 1.02
CA SER A 221 5.17 -5.06 -0.06
C SER A 221 5.14 -3.82 -0.94
N TYR A 222 5.54 -2.64 -0.46
CA TYR A 222 5.75 -1.48 -1.35
C TYR A 222 6.84 -1.74 -2.38
N ARG A 223 7.96 -2.30 -1.91
CA ARG A 223 9.14 -2.57 -2.74
C ARG A 223 8.87 -3.72 -3.71
N ILE A 224 8.16 -4.76 -3.25
CA ILE A 224 7.72 -5.89 -4.10
C ILE A 224 6.71 -5.43 -5.15
N TYR A 225 5.70 -4.63 -4.78
CA TYR A 225 4.73 -4.11 -5.74
C TYR A 225 5.42 -3.26 -6.82
N ALA A 226 6.34 -2.39 -6.43
CA ALA A 226 7.13 -1.60 -7.39
C ALA A 226 7.95 -2.49 -8.32
N ALA A 227 8.67 -3.49 -7.78
CA ALA A 227 9.45 -4.42 -8.59
C ALA A 227 8.58 -5.16 -9.62
N LEU A 228 7.41 -5.66 -9.22
CA LEU A 228 6.48 -6.33 -10.13
C LEU A 228 5.88 -5.38 -11.17
N LYS A 229 5.46 -4.18 -10.76
CA LYS A 229 4.88 -3.17 -11.64
C LYS A 229 5.83 -2.73 -12.76
N TYR A 230 7.11 -2.57 -12.43
CA TYR A 230 8.13 -2.08 -13.36
C TYR A 230 9.01 -3.21 -13.90
N ASN A 231 8.60 -4.47 -13.71
CA ASN A 231 9.29 -5.65 -14.21
C ASN A 231 10.77 -5.73 -13.78
N HIS A 232 11.07 -5.30 -12.55
CA HIS A 232 12.38 -5.50 -11.94
C HIS A 232 12.47 -6.91 -11.34
N PRO A 233 13.63 -7.58 -11.48
CA PRO A 233 13.80 -8.95 -10.99
C PRO A 233 13.80 -9.05 -9.46
N ARG A 234 14.12 -7.96 -8.76
CA ARG A 234 14.29 -7.91 -7.31
C ARG A 234 13.82 -6.59 -6.72
N ALA A 235 13.25 -6.63 -5.52
CA ALA A 235 12.98 -5.49 -4.68
C ALA A 235 14.16 -5.24 -3.73
N LYS A 236 14.36 -3.98 -3.30
CA LYS A 236 15.46 -3.58 -2.39
C LYS A 236 14.91 -2.94 -1.12
N LEU A 237 15.53 -3.22 0.02
CA LEU A 237 15.26 -2.57 1.30
C LEU A 237 16.56 -2.49 2.11
N LEU A 238 16.90 -1.32 2.65
CA LEU A 238 18.01 -1.23 3.59
C LEU A 238 17.64 -1.90 4.92
N TYR A 239 18.59 -2.60 5.52
CA TYR A 239 18.41 -3.19 6.83
C TYR A 239 18.15 -2.10 7.89
N SER A 240 18.89 -0.99 7.86
CA SER A 240 18.62 0.18 8.70
C SER A 240 17.19 0.71 8.52
N GLU A 241 16.72 0.85 7.28
CA GLU A 241 15.37 1.30 6.95
C GLU A 241 14.30 0.35 7.52
N TYR A 242 14.50 -0.96 7.39
CA TYR A 242 13.65 -1.96 8.01
C TYR A 242 13.59 -1.80 9.54
N CYS A 243 14.74 -1.69 10.20
CA CYS A 243 14.81 -1.52 11.65
C CYS A 243 14.09 -0.25 12.10
N THR A 244 14.31 0.86 11.39
CA THR A 244 13.64 2.14 11.66
C THR A 244 12.13 2.02 11.54
N TYR A 245 11.60 1.50 10.43
CA TYR A 245 10.15 1.46 10.21
C TYR A 245 9.43 0.31 10.92
N SER A 246 10.15 -0.73 11.36
CA SER A 246 9.62 -1.81 12.19
C SER A 246 9.81 -1.59 13.69
N ALA A 247 10.48 -0.49 14.08
CA ALA A 247 10.87 -0.20 15.47
C ALA A 247 11.61 -1.38 16.11
N GLN A 248 12.58 -1.94 15.37
CA GLN A 248 13.45 -3.00 15.85
C GLN A 248 14.87 -2.48 16.06
N GLN A 249 15.58 -3.15 16.96
CA GLN A 249 16.99 -2.88 17.18
C GLN A 249 17.77 -3.14 15.88
N ARG A 250 18.57 -2.14 15.49
CA ARG A 250 19.58 -2.28 14.44
C ARG A 250 20.84 -2.90 15.03
N HIS A 251 21.44 -3.82 14.29
CA HIS A 251 22.75 -4.40 14.58
C HIS A 251 23.78 -3.91 13.56
N ASP A 252 25.02 -3.78 13.99
CA ASP A 252 26.19 -3.40 13.20
C ASP A 252 27.06 -4.60 12.80
N ASN A 253 26.68 -5.80 13.24
CA ASN A 253 27.32 -7.07 12.92
C ASN A 253 26.39 -7.91 12.04
N PHE A 254 26.90 -8.33 10.88
CA PHE A 254 26.14 -9.11 9.88
C PHE A 254 25.56 -10.41 10.43
N GLU A 255 26.27 -11.13 11.31
CA GLU A 255 25.73 -12.38 11.89
C GLU A 255 24.47 -12.13 12.71
N ARG A 256 24.44 -11.01 13.46
CA ARG A 256 23.25 -10.60 14.22
C ARG A 256 22.13 -10.15 13.30
N VAL A 257 22.46 -9.44 12.22
CA VAL A 257 21.49 -9.10 11.16
C VAL A 257 20.87 -10.35 10.57
N ARG A 258 21.69 -11.33 10.16
CA ARG A 258 21.23 -12.59 9.58
C ARG A 258 20.31 -13.35 10.54
N VAL A 259 20.66 -13.45 11.82
CA VAL A 259 19.83 -14.13 12.83
C VAL A 259 18.50 -13.42 13.05
N GLN A 260 18.51 -12.09 13.13
CA GLN A 260 17.28 -11.30 13.27
C GLN A 260 16.39 -11.48 12.04
N MET A 261 16.94 -11.25 10.85
CA MET A 261 16.20 -11.27 9.59
C MET A 261 15.73 -12.68 9.20
N TYR A 262 16.47 -13.73 9.56
CA TYR A 262 16.02 -15.11 9.36
C TYR A 262 14.64 -15.37 9.98
N ARG A 263 14.42 -14.91 11.22
CA ARG A 263 13.12 -15.08 11.90
C ARG A 263 11.99 -14.31 11.21
N VAL A 264 12.33 -13.18 10.60
CA VAL A 264 11.40 -12.34 9.87
C VAL A 264 11.05 -12.99 8.53
N HIS A 265 12.07 -13.39 7.76
CA HIS A 265 11.94 -13.90 6.39
C HIS A 265 11.36 -15.30 6.29
N LYS A 266 11.62 -16.17 7.28
CA LYS A 266 11.19 -17.56 7.27
C LYS A 266 9.73 -17.77 6.82
N PRO A 267 8.71 -17.15 7.45
CA PRO A 267 7.32 -17.33 7.02
C PRO A 267 7.02 -16.78 5.62
N HIS A 268 7.80 -15.80 5.14
CA HIS A 268 7.64 -15.24 3.80
C HIS A 268 8.21 -16.15 2.72
N LEU A 269 9.33 -16.81 3.00
CA LEU A 269 9.90 -17.87 2.16
C LEU A 269 9.00 -19.10 2.13
N GLU A 270 8.53 -19.56 3.30
CA GLU A 270 7.63 -20.73 3.41
C GLU A 270 6.30 -20.53 2.68
N SER A 271 5.78 -19.30 2.66
CA SER A 271 4.55 -18.95 1.94
C SER A 271 4.76 -18.64 0.46
N GLU A 272 5.99 -18.71 -0.04
CA GLU A 272 6.38 -18.33 -1.41
C GLU A 272 6.05 -16.86 -1.78
N TYR A 273 5.90 -16.00 -0.77
CA TYR A 273 5.77 -14.56 -0.99
C TYR A 273 7.13 -13.96 -1.42
N ILE A 274 8.21 -14.45 -0.81
CA ILE A 274 9.59 -14.19 -1.24
C ILE A 274 10.16 -15.52 -1.75
N GLU A 275 10.81 -15.48 -2.91
CA GLU A 275 11.48 -16.65 -3.49
C GLU A 275 12.93 -16.75 -2.99
N LYS A 276 13.63 -15.61 -2.96
CA LYS A 276 15.04 -15.54 -2.59
C LYS A 276 15.35 -14.23 -1.85
N VAL A 277 16.29 -14.32 -0.89
CA VAL A 277 16.85 -13.18 -0.18
C VAL A 277 18.36 -13.14 -0.42
N GLU A 278 18.89 -11.97 -0.77
CA GLU A 278 20.33 -11.74 -0.90
C GLU A 278 20.72 -10.48 -0.14
N TYR A 279 21.98 -10.41 0.31
CA TYR A 279 22.50 -9.28 1.07
C TYR A 279 23.69 -8.67 0.33
N GLN A 280 23.80 -7.35 0.38
CA GLN A 280 24.98 -6.62 -0.07
C GLN A 280 25.39 -5.63 1.02
N ALA A 281 26.63 -5.78 1.48
CA ALA A 281 27.20 -4.88 2.48
C ALA A 281 27.38 -3.46 1.92
N MET A 282 27.13 -2.48 2.77
CA MET A 282 27.39 -1.07 2.50
C MET A 282 27.69 -0.34 3.82
N THR A 283 27.93 0.97 3.70
CA THR A 283 28.04 1.88 4.84
C THR A 283 26.95 2.93 4.72
N ASP A 284 26.32 3.29 5.83
CA ASP A 284 25.39 4.41 5.85
C ASP A 284 26.12 5.76 5.80
N GLU A 285 25.35 6.86 5.81
CA GLU A 285 25.86 8.23 5.78
C GLU A 285 26.76 8.58 6.98
N GLU A 286 26.64 7.84 8.09
CA GLU A 286 27.46 8.01 9.30
C GLU A 286 28.70 7.11 9.28
N GLY A 287 28.93 6.36 8.19
CA GLY A 287 30.03 5.42 8.06
C GLY A 287 29.85 4.10 8.82
N LYS A 288 28.65 3.83 9.37
CA LYS A 288 28.36 2.57 10.09
C LYS A 288 28.01 1.46 9.11
N PRO A 289 28.33 0.19 9.43
CA PRO A 289 27.91 -0.96 8.63
C PRO A 289 26.39 -1.00 8.42
N ASP A 290 25.98 -1.25 7.19
CA ASP A 290 24.59 -1.50 6.81
C ASP A 290 24.50 -2.50 5.65
N TRP A 291 23.30 -2.95 5.31
CA TRP A 291 23.09 -3.92 4.24
C TRP A 291 21.90 -3.56 3.38
N VAL A 292 22.10 -3.58 2.06
CA VAL A 292 20.99 -3.68 1.11
C VAL A 292 20.50 -5.13 1.14
N ILE A 293 19.23 -5.32 1.40
CA ILE A 293 18.57 -6.62 1.30
C ILE A 293 17.77 -6.67 0.00
N PHE A 294 18.08 -7.64 -0.85
CA PHE A 294 17.38 -7.90 -2.08
C PHE A 294 16.36 -9.03 -1.88
N TYR A 295 15.17 -8.83 -2.43
CA TYR A 295 14.07 -9.80 -2.40
C TYR A 295 13.62 -10.13 -3.81
N VAL A 296 13.74 -11.38 -4.21
CA VAL A 296 13.09 -11.86 -5.43
C VAL A 296 11.62 -12.13 -5.10
N PRO A 297 10.65 -11.46 -5.74
CA PRO A 297 9.23 -11.73 -5.53
C PRO A 297 8.94 -13.20 -5.85
N GLY A 298 8.20 -13.90 -5.01
CA GLY A 298 7.81 -15.28 -5.27
C GLY A 298 6.44 -15.43 -5.95
N PRO A 299 6.04 -16.67 -6.28
CA PRO A 299 4.75 -16.99 -6.89
C PRO A 299 3.55 -16.35 -6.18
N LYS A 300 3.52 -16.36 -4.85
CA LYS A 300 2.43 -15.74 -4.08
C LYS A 300 2.37 -14.23 -4.25
N ALA A 301 3.52 -13.55 -4.22
CA ALA A 301 3.56 -12.10 -4.43
C ALA A 301 3.08 -11.70 -5.84
N ARG A 302 3.44 -12.49 -6.86
CA ARG A 302 2.94 -12.33 -8.23
C ARG A 302 1.43 -12.51 -8.31
N ALA A 303 0.88 -13.57 -7.72
CA ALA A 303 -0.56 -13.82 -7.69
C ALA A 303 -1.34 -12.71 -6.95
N GLU A 304 -0.81 -12.21 -5.82
CA GLU A 304 -1.38 -11.07 -5.12
C GLU A 304 -1.38 -9.81 -6.02
N PHE A 305 -0.26 -9.49 -6.64
CA PHE A 305 -0.12 -8.36 -7.56
C PHE A 305 -1.11 -8.42 -8.73
N ASP A 306 -1.24 -9.58 -9.38
CA ASP A 306 -2.16 -9.77 -10.48
C ASP A 306 -3.60 -9.54 -10.03
N THR A 307 -3.98 -10.14 -8.90
CA THR A 307 -5.31 -9.99 -8.30
C THR A 307 -5.62 -8.51 -8.01
N PHE A 308 -4.67 -7.79 -7.42
CA PHE A 308 -4.81 -6.37 -7.10
C PHE A 308 -4.99 -5.48 -8.33
N ASN A 309 -4.47 -5.90 -9.50
CA ASN A 309 -4.49 -5.10 -10.73
C ASN A 309 -5.57 -5.53 -11.75
N THR A 310 -6.38 -6.56 -11.45
CA THR A 310 -7.57 -6.91 -12.24
C THR A 310 -8.64 -5.80 -12.24
N LYS A 311 -9.62 -5.83 -13.16
CA LYS A 311 -10.75 -4.86 -13.15
C LYS A 311 -11.52 -4.85 -11.81
N GLN A 312 -11.66 -6.00 -11.14
CA GLN A 312 -12.24 -6.09 -9.79
C GLN A 312 -11.31 -5.50 -8.72
N GLY A 313 -9.99 -5.68 -8.84
CA GLY A 313 -8.99 -5.01 -8.00
C GLY A 313 -8.95 -3.50 -8.18
N LYS A 314 -9.13 -3.02 -9.42
CA LYS A 314 -9.11 -1.59 -9.82
C LYS A 314 -10.40 -0.84 -9.49
N ALA A 315 -11.59 -1.42 -9.73
CA ALA A 315 -12.87 -0.82 -9.33
C ALA A 315 -12.97 -0.63 -7.80
N ALA A 316 -12.30 -1.51 -7.04
CA ALA A 316 -12.17 -1.39 -5.61
C ALA A 316 -11.01 -0.48 -5.15
N GLN A 317 -10.10 -0.06 -6.04
CA GLN A 317 -9.08 0.98 -5.79
C GLN A 317 -9.61 2.40 -6.08
N SER A 318 -10.57 2.56 -6.99
CA SER A 318 -11.18 3.86 -7.36
C SER A 318 -12.31 4.31 -6.44
N GLY A 319 -12.74 3.49 -5.48
CA GLY A 319 -13.82 3.84 -4.55
C GLY A 319 -15.18 3.91 -5.23
N GLU A 320 -15.44 3.08 -6.23
CA GLU A 320 -16.79 2.91 -6.76
C GLU A 320 -17.66 2.16 -5.74
N ILE A 321 -18.76 2.81 -5.35
CA ILE A 321 -19.75 2.31 -4.40
C ILE A 321 -20.41 1.07 -5.01
N HIS A 322 -20.17 -0.10 -4.45
CA HIS A 322 -20.97 -1.29 -4.72
C HIS A 322 -22.06 -1.39 -3.64
N GLU A 323 -23.28 -1.01 -4.00
CA GLU A 323 -24.47 -1.21 -3.20
C GLU A 323 -24.73 -2.73 -3.11
N ARG A 324 -24.28 -3.36 -2.01
CA ARG A 324 -24.56 -4.76 -1.72
C ARG A 324 -25.91 -4.82 -0.99
N THR A 325 -26.97 -5.09 -1.76
CA THR A 325 -28.34 -5.25 -1.29
C THR A 325 -28.44 -6.41 -0.29
N GLN A 326 -29.15 -6.18 0.82
CA GLN A 326 -29.60 -7.23 1.75
C GLN A 326 -30.72 -8.07 1.10
N PRO A 327 -30.91 -9.34 1.53
CA PRO A 327 -31.90 -10.22 0.93
C PRO A 327 -33.25 -10.06 1.64
N GLU A 328 -34.27 -9.62 0.91
CA GLU A 328 -35.68 -9.78 1.27
C GLU A 328 -36.40 -10.28 0.01
N GLY A 329 -37.28 -11.26 0.18
CA GLY A 329 -37.77 -12.14 -0.87
C GLY A 329 -38.89 -11.59 -1.75
N HIS A 330 -39.20 -12.43 -2.74
CA HIS A 330 -40.43 -12.50 -3.55
C HIS A 330 -40.64 -11.52 -4.72
N SER A 331 -40.25 -12.03 -5.89
CA SER A 331 -41.15 -12.40 -7.01
C SER A 331 -41.54 -11.37 -8.08
N LEU A 332 -41.18 -11.77 -9.31
CA LEU A 332 -41.81 -11.52 -10.63
C LEU A 332 -41.72 -10.09 -11.20
N PHE A 333 -40.91 -9.91 -12.25
CA PHE A 333 -41.39 -9.79 -13.64
C PHE A 333 -40.20 -9.89 -14.64
N LYS A 334 -40.58 -10.20 -15.88
CA LYS A 334 -39.83 -10.80 -16.99
C LYS A 334 -38.62 -10.00 -17.52
N MET A 335 -37.67 -10.78 -18.02
CA MET A 335 -36.67 -10.41 -19.04
C MET A 335 -37.31 -9.72 -20.25
N GLU A 336 -36.68 -8.64 -20.70
CA GLU A 336 -36.62 -8.29 -22.13
C GLU A 336 -35.25 -7.68 -22.44
N GLU A 337 -34.80 -7.94 -23.67
CA GLU A 337 -33.41 -8.05 -24.10
C GLU A 337 -32.62 -6.74 -24.22
N LEU A 338 -31.31 -6.95 -24.08
CA LEU A 338 -30.15 -6.18 -24.55
C LEU A 338 -30.39 -5.31 -25.80
N THR A 339 -29.98 -4.04 -25.72
CA THR A 339 -29.29 -3.37 -26.83
C THR A 339 -28.15 -2.49 -26.29
N GLU A 340 -26.98 -2.79 -26.84
CA GLU A 340 -25.64 -2.18 -26.82
C GLU A 340 -25.47 -0.73 -26.33
N ALA A 341 -24.33 -0.50 -25.66
CA ALA A 341 -23.86 0.80 -25.20
C ALA A 341 -23.41 1.72 -26.36
N PRO A 342 -23.75 3.03 -26.39
CA PRO A 342 -23.16 3.96 -27.35
C PRO A 342 -21.88 4.60 -26.81
N THR A 343 -20.82 4.53 -27.61
CA THR A 343 -19.46 5.03 -27.35
C THR A 343 -19.25 6.50 -27.78
N GLU A 344 -20.29 7.31 -27.93
CA GLU A 344 -20.17 8.74 -28.29
C GLU A 344 -21.07 9.62 -27.40
N MET A 345 -20.50 10.69 -26.84
CA MET A 345 -21.25 11.67 -26.04
C MET A 345 -22.14 12.51 -26.97
N THR A 346 -23.42 12.18 -27.05
CA THR A 346 -24.42 12.92 -27.83
C THR A 346 -24.90 14.18 -27.11
N ALA A 347 -25.52 15.11 -27.83
CA ALA A 347 -26.14 16.30 -27.23
C ALA A 347 -27.19 15.94 -26.18
N GLU A 348 -27.97 14.89 -26.42
CA GLU A 348 -28.95 14.37 -25.46
C GLU A 348 -28.28 13.83 -24.20
N ALA A 349 -27.18 13.07 -24.35
CA ALA A 349 -26.40 12.54 -23.23
C ALA A 349 -25.77 13.69 -22.41
N LEU A 350 -25.28 14.73 -23.05
CA LEU A 350 -24.66 15.88 -22.37
C LEU A 350 -25.69 16.69 -21.55
N VAL A 351 -26.90 16.90 -22.07
CA VAL A 351 -27.98 17.57 -21.32
C VAL A 351 -28.47 16.71 -20.16
N LYS A 352 -28.61 15.39 -20.36
CA LYS A 352 -28.95 14.45 -19.28
C LYS A 352 -27.88 14.45 -18.19
N HIS A 353 -26.60 14.47 -18.56
CA HIS A 353 -25.47 14.57 -17.63
C HIS A 353 -25.55 15.83 -16.78
N PHE A 354 -25.83 16.98 -17.39
CA PHE A 354 -26.04 18.23 -16.65
C PHE A 354 -27.19 18.13 -15.63
N HIS A 355 -28.37 17.64 -16.03
CA HIS A 355 -29.52 17.58 -15.12
C HIS A 355 -29.33 16.51 -14.03
N LEU A 356 -28.57 15.45 -14.30
CA LEU A 356 -28.13 14.50 -13.29
C LEU A 356 -27.24 15.17 -12.23
N LEU A 357 -26.25 15.96 -12.66
CA LEU A 357 -25.32 16.63 -11.75
C LEU A 357 -25.98 17.79 -10.99
N ALA A 358 -26.71 18.66 -11.68
CA ALA A 358 -27.29 19.86 -11.10
C ALA A 358 -28.54 19.59 -10.26
N ARG A 359 -29.33 18.57 -10.62
CA ARG A 359 -30.67 18.34 -10.03
C ARG A 359 -30.89 16.94 -9.50
N ARG A 360 -29.93 16.01 -9.67
CA ARG A 360 -30.05 14.60 -9.27
C ARG A 360 -31.24 13.89 -9.92
N VAL A 361 -31.66 14.34 -11.11
CA VAL A 361 -32.78 13.73 -11.86
C VAL A 361 -32.22 12.75 -12.88
N ASN A 362 -32.57 11.46 -12.73
CA ASN A 362 -32.27 10.44 -13.72
C ASN A 362 -33.41 10.33 -14.75
N GLY A 363 -33.09 10.28 -16.04
CA GLY A 363 -34.10 10.18 -17.11
C GLY A 363 -34.75 11.49 -17.55
N TYR A 364 -34.10 12.64 -17.34
CA TYR A 364 -34.58 13.92 -17.87
C TYR A 364 -34.72 13.87 -19.40
N ARG A 365 -35.79 14.45 -19.94
CA ARG A 365 -36.02 14.59 -21.39
C ARG A 365 -35.61 16.00 -21.84
N PRO A 366 -34.50 16.16 -22.59
CA PRO A 366 -34.06 17.45 -23.09
C PRO A 366 -35.09 18.12 -23.98
N VAL A 367 -35.18 19.45 -23.89
CA VAL A 367 -35.99 20.26 -24.82
C VAL A 367 -35.15 20.73 -26.00
N SER A 368 -35.78 21.03 -27.15
CA SER A 368 -35.08 21.39 -28.41
C SER A 368 -34.03 22.49 -28.24
N ARG A 369 -34.31 23.50 -27.41
CA ARG A 369 -33.37 24.61 -27.13
C ARG A 369 -32.13 24.16 -26.35
N GLU A 370 -32.24 23.20 -25.44
CA GLU A 370 -31.09 22.67 -24.69
C GLU A 370 -30.26 21.73 -25.56
N LEU A 371 -30.89 20.97 -26.46
CA LEU A 371 -30.22 20.13 -27.45
C LEU A 371 -29.38 21.00 -28.40
N GLU A 372 -29.94 22.07 -28.95
CA GLU A 372 -29.22 23.02 -29.81
C GLU A 372 -28.03 23.66 -29.09
N GLN A 373 -28.18 23.98 -27.80
CA GLN A 373 -27.07 24.49 -26.98
C GLN A 373 -25.99 23.44 -26.75
N ALA A 374 -26.36 22.18 -26.47
CA ALA A 374 -25.43 21.09 -26.27
C ALA A 374 -24.69 20.71 -27.56
N GLU A 375 -25.38 20.73 -28.72
CA GLU A 375 -24.77 20.54 -30.03
C GLU A 375 -23.73 21.63 -30.31
N ASN A 376 -24.04 22.89 -30.03
CA ASN A 376 -23.09 23.99 -30.19
C ASN A 376 -21.86 23.85 -29.29
N ILE A 377 -22.03 23.43 -28.03
CA ILE A 377 -20.90 23.16 -27.12
C ILE A 377 -20.05 21.98 -27.65
N LEU A 378 -20.69 20.90 -28.09
CA LEU A 378 -19.99 19.73 -28.63
C LEU A 378 -19.24 20.06 -29.92
N ALA A 379 -19.85 20.83 -30.82
CA ALA A 379 -19.20 21.27 -32.07
C ALA A 379 -18.01 22.19 -31.82
N THR A 380 -18.10 23.06 -30.80
CA THR A 380 -17.06 24.06 -30.51
C THR A 380 -15.88 23.48 -29.72
N TYR A 381 -16.15 22.58 -28.77
CA TYR A 381 -15.14 22.12 -27.81
C TYR A 381 -14.82 20.62 -27.92
N GLY A 382 -15.63 19.83 -28.63
CA GLY A 382 -15.50 18.38 -28.69
C GLY A 382 -15.99 17.67 -27.42
N ALA A 383 -16.31 16.37 -27.53
CA ALA A 383 -16.95 15.59 -26.46
C ALA A 383 -16.21 15.63 -25.10
N PRO A 384 -14.88 15.42 -25.02
CA PRO A 384 -14.18 15.40 -23.74
C PRO A 384 -14.17 16.75 -23.02
N GLN A 385 -14.06 17.86 -23.77
CA GLN A 385 -14.08 19.19 -23.19
C GLN A 385 -15.50 19.63 -22.85
N ALA A 386 -16.49 19.31 -23.69
CA ALA A 386 -17.90 19.62 -23.44
C ALA A 386 -18.40 18.99 -22.14
N GLN A 387 -18.05 17.72 -21.88
CA GLN A 387 -18.39 17.06 -20.61
C GLN A 387 -17.75 17.76 -19.42
N PHE A 388 -16.45 18.10 -19.52
CA PHE A 388 -15.76 18.83 -18.46
C PHE A 388 -16.38 20.21 -18.18
N LEU A 389 -16.78 20.94 -19.22
CA LEU A 389 -17.39 22.27 -19.08
C LEU A 389 -18.71 22.21 -18.32
N VAL A 390 -19.52 21.17 -18.54
CA VAL A 390 -20.76 20.93 -17.77
C VAL A 390 -20.46 20.68 -16.29
N GLU A 391 -19.48 19.82 -15.99
CA GLU A 391 -19.07 19.52 -14.62
C GLU A 391 -18.50 20.75 -13.91
N PHE A 392 -17.66 21.52 -14.62
CA PHE A 392 -17.07 22.76 -14.11
C PHE A 392 -18.15 23.80 -13.78
N ALA A 393 -19.12 24.01 -14.67
CA ALA A 393 -20.21 24.96 -14.46
C ALA A 393 -21.05 24.61 -13.22
N VAL A 394 -21.42 23.34 -13.04
CA VAL A 394 -22.19 22.89 -11.87
C VAL A 394 -21.39 23.07 -10.58
N ALA A 395 -20.09 22.73 -10.60
CA ALA A 395 -19.22 22.87 -9.44
C ALA A 395 -18.97 24.34 -9.04
N GLN A 396 -18.79 25.25 -10.01
CA GLN A 396 -18.57 26.66 -9.72
C GLN A 396 -19.83 27.33 -9.19
N ALA A 397 -20.99 27.04 -9.78
CA ALA A 397 -22.22 27.64 -9.31
C ALA A 397 -22.60 27.20 -7.89
N ALA A 398 -22.30 25.94 -7.53
CA ALA A 398 -22.49 25.45 -6.16
C ALA A 398 -21.72 26.25 -5.09
N LYS A 399 -20.56 26.84 -5.43
CA LYS A 399 -19.78 27.68 -4.51
C LYS A 399 -20.42 29.03 -4.21
N THR A 400 -21.31 29.50 -5.08
CA THR A 400 -21.96 30.81 -4.95
C THR A 400 -23.33 30.74 -4.29
N ASN A 401 -23.72 29.59 -3.72
CA ASN A 401 -25.08 29.28 -3.27
C ASN A 401 -26.17 29.45 -4.37
N PHE A 402 -25.77 29.61 -5.64
CA PHE A 402 -26.68 29.74 -6.76
C PHE A 402 -27.09 28.37 -7.29
N LYS A 403 -28.38 28.08 -7.30
CA LYS A 403 -28.93 26.80 -7.80
C LYS A 403 -29.13 26.89 -9.31
N VAL A 404 -28.17 26.39 -10.07
CA VAL A 404 -28.29 26.31 -11.53
C VAL A 404 -29.32 25.25 -11.88
N ARG A 405 -30.43 25.67 -12.51
CA ARG A 405 -31.58 24.79 -12.84
C ARG A 405 -31.76 24.57 -14.34
N GLN A 406 -31.08 25.35 -15.18
CA GLN A 406 -31.25 25.36 -16.63
C GLN A 406 -29.91 25.11 -17.30
N PHE A 407 -29.89 24.31 -18.37
CA PHE A 407 -28.67 23.97 -19.09
C PHE A 407 -27.96 25.20 -19.66
N GLY A 408 -28.70 26.19 -20.13
CA GLY A 408 -28.14 27.42 -20.71
C GLY A 408 -27.25 28.25 -19.76
N ALA A 409 -27.27 27.98 -18.45
CA ALA A 409 -26.34 28.61 -17.51
C ALA A 409 -24.90 28.11 -17.65
N VAL A 410 -24.68 26.93 -18.25
CA VAL A 410 -23.33 26.42 -18.58
C VAL A 410 -22.57 27.43 -19.46
N MET A 411 -23.28 28.17 -20.31
CA MET A 411 -22.70 29.16 -21.22
C MET A 411 -21.89 30.25 -20.50
N GLN A 412 -22.28 30.61 -19.27
CA GLN A 412 -21.62 31.66 -18.47
C GLN A 412 -20.23 31.23 -17.98
N TYR A 413 -19.95 29.92 -17.98
CA TYR A 413 -18.71 29.35 -17.46
C TYR A 413 -17.83 28.78 -18.57
N LEU A 414 -18.20 28.94 -19.85
CA LEU A 414 -17.47 28.34 -20.97
C LEU A 414 -16.06 28.91 -21.12
N ASP A 415 -15.88 30.23 -21.01
CA ASP A 415 -14.57 30.84 -21.17
C ASP A 415 -13.61 30.48 -20.03
N GLU A 416 -14.09 30.60 -18.79
CA GLU A 416 -13.31 30.22 -17.60
C GLU A 416 -13.02 28.73 -17.58
N GLY A 417 -14.04 27.90 -17.84
CA GLY A 417 -13.92 26.46 -17.92
C GLY A 417 -13.00 26.01 -19.05
N SER A 418 -13.04 26.66 -20.21
CA SER A 418 -12.17 26.35 -21.35
C SER A 418 -10.72 26.76 -21.08
N ALA A 419 -10.49 27.89 -20.41
CA ALA A 419 -9.16 28.27 -19.93
C ALA A 419 -8.62 27.26 -18.90
N PHE A 420 -9.48 26.76 -18.01
CA PHE A 420 -9.12 25.74 -17.04
C PHE A 420 -8.83 24.39 -17.71
N TYR A 421 -9.65 24.01 -18.68
CA TYR A 421 -9.46 22.79 -19.47
C TYR A 421 -8.17 22.85 -20.27
N ARG A 422 -7.88 23.96 -20.95
CA ARG A 422 -6.61 24.17 -21.70
C ARG A 422 -5.38 24.14 -20.79
N LYS A 423 -5.44 24.71 -19.59
CA LYS A 423 -4.38 24.56 -18.58
C LYS A 423 -4.15 23.10 -18.16
N ARG A 424 -5.17 22.25 -18.26
CA ARG A 424 -5.13 20.82 -17.95
C ARG A 424 -4.81 19.92 -19.16
N SER A 425 -4.96 20.42 -20.39
CA SER A 425 -4.86 19.67 -21.65
C SER A 425 -3.75 20.15 -22.60
N VAL A 426 -2.75 20.89 -22.07
CA VAL A 426 -1.45 20.99 -22.75
C VAL A 426 -0.92 19.56 -22.98
N PRO A 427 -0.50 19.19 -24.20
CA PRO A 427 0.08 17.87 -24.46
C PRO A 427 1.21 17.57 -23.50
N VAL A 428 1.29 16.31 -23.08
CA VAL A 428 2.26 15.79 -22.11
C VAL A 428 3.68 15.88 -22.69
N GLU A 429 4.30 17.04 -22.56
CA GLU A 429 5.73 17.15 -22.32
C GLU A 429 5.95 17.38 -20.83
N ALA A 430 6.64 16.41 -20.21
CA ALA A 430 7.24 16.46 -18.88
C ALA A 430 6.34 16.96 -17.73
N VAL A 431 5.63 16.01 -17.10
CA VAL A 431 5.19 16.17 -15.70
C VAL A 431 6.46 16.20 -14.82
N PRO A 432 6.74 17.25 -14.03
CA PRO A 432 7.86 17.19 -13.08
C PRO A 432 7.44 16.47 -11.79
N VAL A 433 7.73 15.16 -11.76
CA VAL A 433 8.62 14.49 -10.80
C VAL A 433 8.70 15.10 -9.38
N LYS A 434 7.92 14.53 -8.45
CA LYS A 434 8.26 14.56 -7.01
C LYS A 434 7.92 13.28 -6.24
N ALA A 435 6.94 12.52 -6.70
CA ALA A 435 6.75 11.13 -6.26
C ALA A 435 7.66 10.17 -7.04
N GLU A 436 7.93 10.50 -8.30
CA GLU A 436 9.03 9.93 -9.08
C GLU A 436 10.39 10.30 -8.50
N LYS A 437 10.63 11.40 -7.77
CA LYS A 437 11.99 11.68 -7.26
C LYS A 437 12.51 10.64 -6.26
N GLN A 438 11.62 10.02 -5.48
CA GLN A 438 12.04 8.90 -4.64
C GLN A 438 12.20 7.60 -5.44
N LEU A 439 11.45 7.39 -6.53
CA LEU A 439 11.56 6.20 -7.37
C LEU A 439 12.72 6.33 -8.38
N ASN A 440 12.81 7.45 -9.08
CA ASN A 440 13.85 7.87 -10.02
C ASN A 440 15.25 8.01 -9.38
N PHE A 441 15.36 8.43 -8.11
CA PHE A 441 16.64 8.36 -7.39
C PHE A 441 17.15 6.92 -7.28
N TRP A 442 16.24 5.95 -7.10
CA TRP A 442 16.59 4.53 -7.13
C TRP A 442 16.70 3.99 -8.55
N GLU A 443 15.96 4.50 -9.55
CA GLU A 443 16.09 4.10 -10.96
C GLU A 443 17.41 4.57 -11.60
N GLU A 444 17.89 5.77 -11.28
CA GLU A 444 19.21 6.27 -11.70
C GLU A 444 20.33 5.43 -11.05
N ALA A 445 20.29 5.24 -9.73
CA ALA A 445 21.23 4.38 -9.01
C ALA A 445 21.17 2.90 -9.44
N GLU A 446 19.99 2.41 -9.84
CA GLU A 446 19.77 1.04 -10.33
C GLU A 446 20.20 0.87 -11.79
N SER A 447 20.02 1.88 -12.65
CA SER A 447 20.59 1.94 -14.00
C SER A 447 22.12 1.95 -13.94
N GLU A 448 22.72 2.75 -13.06
CA GLU A 448 24.18 2.79 -12.86
C GLU A 448 24.72 1.46 -12.31
N THR A 449 23.99 0.83 -11.38
CA THR A 449 24.37 -0.49 -10.85
C THR A 449 24.23 -1.58 -11.92
N GLN A 450 23.16 -1.57 -12.72
CA GLN A 450 22.94 -2.54 -13.79
C GLN A 450 23.97 -2.38 -14.92
N GLN A 451 24.33 -1.14 -15.26
CA GLN A 451 25.41 -0.88 -16.21
C GLN A 451 26.76 -1.36 -15.68
N ALA A 452 27.06 -1.15 -14.39
CA ALA A 452 28.26 -1.67 -13.76
C ALA A 452 28.29 -3.19 -13.69
N GLU A 453 27.15 -3.84 -13.40
CA GLU A 453 27.03 -5.30 -13.43
C GLU A 453 27.28 -5.86 -14.84
N ASN A 454 26.74 -5.19 -15.87
CA ASN A 454 27.00 -5.56 -17.27
C ASN A 454 28.48 -5.37 -17.63
N ARG A 455 29.12 -4.26 -17.24
CA ARG A 455 30.56 -4.02 -17.46
C ARG A 455 31.43 -5.06 -16.78
N LEU A 456 31.10 -5.42 -15.54
CA LEU A 456 31.82 -6.44 -14.77
C LEU A 456 31.74 -7.83 -15.44
N ALA A 457 30.60 -8.15 -16.06
CA ALA A 457 30.38 -9.44 -16.71
C ALA A 457 31.18 -9.65 -18.00
N VAL A 458 31.61 -8.57 -18.67
CA VAL A 458 32.41 -8.63 -19.92
C VAL A 458 33.92 -8.49 -19.70
N LEU A 459 34.37 -8.29 -18.45
CA LEU A 459 35.79 -8.13 -18.16
C LEU A 459 36.57 -9.45 -18.37
N PRO A 460 37.78 -9.40 -18.95
CA PRO A 460 38.66 -10.56 -19.05
C PRO A 460 38.97 -11.16 -17.68
N ALA A 461 39.03 -12.50 -17.59
CA ALA A 461 39.22 -13.20 -16.32
C ALA A 461 40.50 -12.81 -15.57
N ALA A 462 41.60 -12.53 -16.29
CA ALA A 462 42.86 -12.07 -15.69
C ALA A 462 42.73 -10.67 -15.07
N GLU A 463 42.05 -9.75 -15.76
CA GLU A 463 41.81 -8.39 -15.27
C GLU A 463 40.84 -8.37 -14.09
N LEU A 464 39.81 -9.22 -14.12
CA LEU A 464 38.88 -9.37 -13.01
C LEU A 464 39.57 -9.88 -11.73
N ALA A 465 40.51 -10.82 -11.87
CA ALA A 465 41.26 -11.36 -10.73
C ALA A 465 42.15 -10.29 -10.06
N GLU A 466 42.85 -9.49 -10.87
CA GLU A 466 43.69 -8.40 -10.38
C GLU A 466 42.87 -7.32 -9.66
N ARG A 467 41.75 -6.90 -10.24
CA ARG A 467 40.85 -5.91 -9.61
C ARG A 467 40.21 -6.43 -8.33
N LYS A 468 39.84 -7.72 -8.28
CA LYS A 468 39.32 -8.36 -7.05
C LYS A 468 40.33 -8.31 -5.91
N GLU A 469 41.59 -8.62 -6.19
CA GLU A 469 42.65 -8.60 -5.18
C GLU A 469 42.94 -7.18 -4.70
N ALA A 470 43.01 -6.20 -5.61
CA ALA A 470 43.18 -4.79 -5.25
C ALA A 470 42.02 -4.27 -4.38
N ALA A 471 40.77 -4.58 -4.74
CA ALA A 471 39.59 -4.23 -3.96
C ALA A 471 39.62 -4.89 -2.57
N ARG A 472 40.01 -6.16 -2.48
CA ARG A 472 40.16 -6.90 -1.22
C ARG A 472 41.19 -6.25 -0.30
N GLN A 473 42.35 -5.87 -0.83
CA GLN A 473 43.39 -5.18 -0.06
C GLN A 473 42.96 -3.78 0.39
N SER A 474 42.26 -3.03 -0.47
CA SER A 474 41.67 -1.72 -0.14
C SER A 474 40.65 -1.81 1.00
N ILE A 475 39.79 -2.83 0.98
CA ILE A 475 38.81 -3.10 2.04
C ILE A 475 39.53 -3.42 3.36
N LEU A 476 40.53 -4.30 3.35
CA LEU A 476 41.29 -4.68 4.54
C LEU A 476 42.11 -3.52 5.12
N ALA A 477 42.58 -2.59 4.29
CA ALA A 477 43.30 -1.39 4.72
C ALA A 477 42.37 -0.37 5.39
N LYS A 478 41.17 -0.17 4.83
CA LYS A 478 40.17 0.77 5.36
C LYS A 478 39.40 0.24 6.55
N LEU A 479 39.20 -1.09 6.60
CA LEU A 479 38.43 -1.76 7.64
C LEU A 479 39.21 -2.96 8.17
N PRO A 480 40.11 -2.77 9.16
CA PRO A 480 40.93 -3.85 9.70
C PRO A 480 40.11 -5.01 10.31
N ALA A 481 38.90 -4.73 10.79
CA ALA A 481 37.95 -5.74 11.29
C ALA A 481 37.43 -6.71 10.20
N ALA A 482 37.59 -6.36 8.92
CA ALA A 482 37.22 -7.23 7.80
C ALA A 482 38.08 -8.51 7.71
N ARG A 483 39.19 -8.57 8.47
CA ARG A 483 40.00 -9.79 8.61
C ARG A 483 39.25 -10.94 9.28
N GLU A 484 38.22 -10.65 10.07
CA GLU A 484 37.40 -11.64 10.77
C GLU A 484 36.15 -12.05 9.97
N TRP A 485 35.97 -11.51 8.76
CA TRP A 485 34.82 -11.83 7.92
C TRP A 485 34.98 -13.20 7.29
N SER A 486 33.84 -13.87 7.04
CA SER A 486 33.83 -15.09 6.23
C SER A 486 34.23 -14.76 4.78
N GLU A 487 34.80 -15.75 4.08
CA GLU A 487 35.17 -15.59 2.67
C GLU A 487 33.99 -15.18 1.79
N GLU A 488 32.79 -15.69 2.07
CA GLU A 488 31.57 -15.30 1.36
C GLU A 488 31.25 -13.80 1.50
N VAL A 489 31.38 -13.25 2.70
CA VAL A 489 31.16 -11.81 2.97
C VAL A 489 32.26 -10.97 2.32
N MET A 490 33.50 -11.45 2.34
CA MET A 490 34.62 -10.79 1.67
C MET A 490 34.41 -10.74 0.16
N GLU A 491 34.04 -11.86 -0.48
CA GLU A 491 33.77 -11.92 -1.92
C GLU A 491 32.61 -11.01 -2.35
N GLN A 492 31.52 -10.98 -1.57
CA GLN A 492 30.39 -10.09 -1.82
C GLN A 492 30.77 -8.62 -1.69
N THR A 493 31.61 -8.27 -0.72
CA THR A 493 32.07 -6.89 -0.51
C THR A 493 33.05 -6.45 -1.60
N VAL A 494 33.97 -7.34 -1.99
CA VAL A 494 34.87 -7.12 -3.13
C VAL A 494 34.06 -6.88 -4.39
N ARG A 495 33.05 -7.72 -4.66
CA ARG A 495 32.14 -7.54 -5.81
C ARG A 495 31.44 -6.18 -5.76
N ALA A 496 30.96 -5.74 -4.60
CA ALA A 496 30.33 -4.44 -4.44
C ALA A 496 31.29 -3.26 -4.66
N SER A 497 32.54 -3.37 -4.21
CA SER A 497 33.60 -2.38 -4.48
C SER A 497 33.86 -2.26 -5.98
N LEU A 498 33.91 -3.38 -6.69
CA LEU A 498 34.10 -3.42 -8.14
C LEU A 498 32.91 -2.81 -8.88
N LEU A 499 31.68 -3.10 -8.45
CA LEU A 499 30.49 -2.48 -9.03
C LEU A 499 30.52 -0.96 -8.83
N ARG A 500 30.96 -0.47 -7.67
CA ARG A 500 31.08 0.98 -7.40
C ARG A 500 32.14 1.67 -8.27
N GLU A 501 33.30 1.04 -8.47
CA GLU A 501 34.35 1.54 -9.39
C GLU A 501 33.90 1.55 -10.86
N LEU A 502 32.99 0.66 -11.24
CA LEU A 502 32.47 0.55 -12.60
C LEU A 502 31.21 1.40 -12.83
N SER A 503 30.62 1.94 -11.76
CA SER A 503 29.48 2.88 -11.81
C SER A 503 29.93 4.35 -11.87
N SER A 504 31.15 4.68 -11.44
CA SER A 504 31.80 5.99 -11.68
C SER A 504 32.35 6.10 -13.10
#